data_AF-A0A8H5QMP1-F1
#
_entry.id   AF-A0A8H5QMP1-F1
#
_cell.length_a   1.000
_cell.length_b   1.000
_cell.length_c   1.000
_cell.angle_alpha   90.00
_cell.angle_beta   90.00
_cell.angle_gamma   90.00
#
_symmetry.space_group_name_H-M   'P 1'
#
loop_
_entity.id
_entity.type
_entity.pdbx_description
1 polymer ?
#
loop_
_entity_poly.entity_id
_entity_poly.type
_entity_poly.pdbx_seq_one_letter_code
_entity_poly.pdbx_strand_id
1 'polypeptide(L)'
;MDQPILALTPSHHDVSPLWNVLRRCLSRRLNADDVAFLELFSRILIGRGNCPDEISRALEKGIEFEWEDVYDLVNPFGDTRGRAFNSLWTFDLDKDVLFLTKHDRLCSAPLRLARERILILDDFEILNIATGRTAEEKVVPGPHWDLQPKADDRKKAFLGRILRDFGHTWRHVLRAEMNNITFTKLAYAVIWIINLDFTIVERTRFEHVGGRGGPYVGVADLPRWDAPDETIVRVGTCWVVLARYIPKGIKRIREHVETRATMTCTATYTILTLRQMVCCKVYDGELVYTRPEPLFSDTLASDSAIDLLLWASDFHQAEPQPCRLNYLPIEIQDRILRQASMSSVTAAKLGIELALGSPFSWAEQGRKIKLEEVLRHRTEASPVESQLYFNGLMSGLSYKCEAMPNGLKFDMSSLPAPPRRNGAVPLP
;
A
#
# COMPACT_ATOMS: atom_id res chain seq x y z
N MET A 1 2.37 -3.18 -52.32
CA MET A 1 1.39 -4.25 -52.01
C MET A 1 2.14 -5.35 -51.30
N ASP A 2 1.64 -5.70 -50.12
CA ASP A 2 1.88 -6.91 -49.32
C ASP A 2 3.31 -7.38 -49.02
N GLN A 3 3.67 -7.29 -47.73
CA GLN A 3 4.23 -8.35 -46.86
C GLN A 3 4.96 -7.70 -45.63
N PRO A 4 5.23 -8.42 -44.52
CA PRO A 4 4.27 -8.93 -43.55
C PRO A 4 4.60 -8.46 -42.10
N ILE A 5 3.65 -8.66 -41.20
CA ILE A 5 3.79 -8.44 -39.75
C ILE A 5 4.81 -9.43 -39.18
N LEU A 6 5.94 -8.92 -38.68
CA LEU A 6 6.89 -9.69 -37.89
C LEU A 6 6.28 -9.95 -36.50
N ALA A 7 5.81 -11.18 -36.31
CA ALA A 7 5.51 -11.75 -35.02
C ALA A 7 6.80 -11.83 -34.19
N LEU A 8 6.85 -11.11 -33.06
CA LEU A 8 7.87 -11.27 -32.04
C LEU A 8 7.61 -12.59 -31.30
N THR A 9 8.34 -13.64 -31.64
CA THR A 9 8.50 -14.82 -30.80
C THR A 9 9.28 -14.44 -29.54
N PRO A 10 8.86 -14.86 -28.33
CA PRO A 10 9.66 -14.64 -27.13
C PRO A 10 10.87 -15.59 -27.14
N SER A 11 12.06 -15.00 -27.07
CA SER A 11 13.30 -15.73 -26.82
C SER A 11 13.25 -16.31 -25.41
N HIS A 12 13.16 -17.64 -25.32
CA HIS A 12 13.50 -18.40 -24.13
C HIS A 12 14.96 -18.12 -23.75
N HIS A 13 15.14 -17.26 -22.74
CA HIS A 13 16.32 -17.33 -21.89
C HIS A 13 15.88 -17.91 -20.54
N ASP A 14 16.23 -19.18 -20.37
CA ASP A 14 16.32 -19.85 -19.09
C ASP A 14 17.21 -19.05 -18.14
N VAL A 15 16.57 -18.33 -17.23
CA VAL A 15 17.13 -18.04 -15.91
C VAL A 15 16.02 -18.41 -14.95
N SER A 16 16.02 -19.64 -14.43
CA SER A 16 15.16 -20.03 -13.32
C SER A 16 15.48 -19.13 -12.13
N PRO A 17 14.58 -18.25 -11.68
CA PRO A 17 14.78 -17.59 -10.41
C PRO A 17 14.29 -18.59 -9.37
N LEU A 18 15.07 -18.79 -8.29
CA LEU A 18 14.56 -19.43 -7.09
C LEU A 18 13.44 -18.52 -6.52
N TRP A 19 12.22 -18.70 -6.99
CA TRP A 19 11.04 -18.13 -6.34
C TRP A 19 10.71 -19.03 -5.16
N ASN A 20 10.50 -18.45 -3.98
CA ASN A 20 9.76 -19.13 -2.93
C ASN A 20 8.40 -19.51 -3.55
N VAL A 21 8.14 -20.79 -3.79
CA VAL A 21 6.94 -21.24 -4.50
C VAL A 21 5.77 -21.27 -3.52
N LEU A 22 5.29 -20.08 -3.12
CA LEU A 22 4.01 -19.94 -2.46
C LEU A 22 2.91 -19.90 -3.53
N ARG A 23 2.19 -21.00 -3.64
CA ARG A 23 1.04 -21.12 -4.56
C ARG A 23 -0.24 -20.91 -3.78
N ARG A 24 -1.11 -20.02 -4.25
CA ARG A 24 -2.34 -19.69 -3.55
C ARG A 24 -3.57 -20.01 -4.38
N CYS A 25 -4.57 -20.61 -3.74
CA CYS A 25 -5.90 -20.76 -4.31
C CYS A 25 -6.96 -20.22 -3.33
N LEU A 26 -7.95 -19.51 -3.87
CA LEU A 26 -8.97 -18.80 -3.09
C LEU A 26 -10.36 -19.43 -3.29
N SER A 27 -11.00 -19.83 -2.19
CA SER A 27 -12.39 -20.29 -2.20
C SER A 27 -13.34 -19.11 -2.00
N ARG A 28 -14.08 -18.74 -3.05
CA ARG A 28 -15.14 -17.72 -2.96
C ARG A 28 -16.37 -18.34 -2.28
N ARG A 29 -17.13 -17.49 -1.56
CA ARG A 29 -18.20 -17.84 -0.60
C ARG A 29 -19.39 -18.67 -1.12
N LEU A 30 -19.35 -19.18 -2.35
CA LEU A 30 -20.39 -19.98 -2.98
C LEU A 30 -19.80 -21.36 -3.31
N ASN A 31 -20.07 -22.36 -2.45
CA ASN A 31 -20.20 -23.79 -2.78
C ASN A 31 -19.20 -24.83 -2.24
N ALA A 32 -18.24 -24.53 -1.37
CA ALA A 32 -17.36 -25.61 -0.87
C ALA A 32 -16.99 -25.51 0.62
N ASP A 33 -17.29 -26.60 1.33
CA ASP A 33 -16.87 -26.91 2.70
C ASP A 33 -15.35 -27.13 2.72
N ASP A 34 -14.68 -26.68 3.78
CA ASP A 34 -13.23 -26.85 3.96
C ASP A 34 -12.83 -28.33 3.91
N VAL A 35 -13.69 -29.21 4.41
CA VAL A 35 -13.50 -30.67 4.35
C VAL A 35 -13.41 -31.15 2.90
N ALA A 36 -14.24 -30.63 2.00
CA ALA A 36 -14.21 -30.99 0.59
C ALA A 36 -12.90 -30.55 -0.09
N PHE A 37 -12.34 -29.40 0.31
CA PHE A 37 -11.03 -28.95 -0.16
C PHE A 37 -9.92 -29.86 0.35
N LEU A 38 -9.91 -30.20 1.64
CA LEU A 38 -8.90 -31.08 2.21
C LEU A 38 -8.93 -32.46 1.56
N GLU A 39 -10.12 -33.01 1.31
CA GLU A 39 -10.28 -34.25 0.55
C GLU A 39 -9.74 -34.13 -0.88
N LEU A 40 -10.06 -33.03 -1.59
CA LEU A 40 -9.57 -32.78 -2.94
C LEU A 40 -8.04 -32.71 -2.96
N PHE A 41 -7.44 -31.90 -2.08
CA PHE A 41 -5.99 -31.76 -1.99
C PHE A 41 -5.33 -33.10 -1.71
N SER A 42 -5.86 -33.86 -0.75
CA SER A 42 -5.30 -35.17 -0.39
C SER A 42 -5.44 -36.16 -1.54
N ARG A 43 -6.59 -36.24 -2.23
CA ARG A 43 -6.77 -37.13 -3.39
C ARG A 43 -5.77 -36.85 -4.51
N ILE A 44 -5.39 -35.58 -4.70
CA ILE A 44 -4.39 -35.19 -5.69
C ILE A 44 -2.98 -35.60 -5.25
N LEU A 45 -2.69 -35.50 -3.95
CA LEU A 45 -1.34 -35.61 -3.38
C LEU A 45 -0.97 -37.01 -2.86
N ILE A 46 -1.95 -37.85 -2.50
CA ILE A 46 -1.70 -39.18 -1.94
C ILE A 46 -0.78 -40.01 -2.86
N GLY A 47 0.27 -40.57 -2.26
CA GLY A 47 1.25 -41.43 -2.96
C GLY A 47 2.27 -40.68 -3.83
N ARG A 48 2.24 -39.34 -3.87
CA ARG A 48 3.26 -38.54 -4.57
C ARG A 48 4.54 -38.34 -3.77
N GLY A 49 5.63 -38.06 -4.47
CA GLY A 49 6.89 -37.65 -3.85
C GLY A 49 6.86 -36.22 -3.32
N ASN A 50 7.99 -35.77 -2.74
CA ASN A 50 8.17 -34.40 -2.23
C ASN A 50 8.86 -33.47 -3.24
N CYS A 51 8.56 -33.63 -4.54
CA CYS A 51 9.13 -32.77 -5.57
C CYS A 51 8.22 -31.56 -5.79
N PRO A 52 8.65 -30.31 -5.52
CA PRO A 52 7.80 -29.11 -5.64
C PRO A 52 7.16 -28.97 -7.03
N ASP A 53 7.93 -29.16 -8.10
CA ASP A 53 7.44 -29.03 -9.48
C ASP A 53 6.40 -30.10 -9.85
N GLU A 54 6.52 -31.30 -9.28
CA GLU A 54 5.53 -32.36 -9.49
C GLU A 54 4.24 -32.05 -8.72
N ILE A 55 4.36 -31.59 -7.49
CA ILE A 55 3.24 -31.20 -6.63
C ILE A 55 2.48 -30.01 -7.24
N SER A 56 3.18 -28.96 -7.68
CA SER A 56 2.55 -27.77 -8.30
C SER A 56 1.74 -28.17 -9.52
N ARG A 57 2.34 -28.92 -10.46
CA ARG A 57 1.66 -29.39 -11.67
C ARG A 57 0.47 -30.29 -11.37
N ALA A 58 0.54 -31.09 -10.31
CA ALA A 58 -0.56 -31.95 -9.89
C ALA A 58 -1.73 -31.14 -9.33
N LEU A 59 -1.45 -30.16 -8.47
CA LEU A 59 -2.44 -29.27 -7.90
C LEU A 59 -3.10 -28.41 -8.99
N GLU A 60 -2.32 -27.82 -9.89
CA GLU A 60 -2.84 -27.01 -11.02
C GLU A 60 -3.76 -27.80 -11.94
N LYS A 61 -3.42 -29.07 -12.24
CA LYS A 61 -4.26 -29.94 -13.07
C LYS A 61 -5.49 -30.46 -12.35
N GLY A 62 -5.39 -30.68 -11.03
CA GLY A 62 -6.44 -31.29 -10.23
C GLY A 62 -7.47 -30.30 -9.69
N ILE A 63 -7.21 -29.00 -9.79
CA ILE A 63 -7.99 -27.95 -9.13
C ILE A 63 -8.35 -26.86 -10.15
N GLU A 64 -9.63 -26.76 -10.47
CA GLU A 64 -10.20 -25.71 -11.34
C GLU A 64 -10.41 -24.39 -10.57
N PHE A 65 -9.34 -23.79 -10.05
CA PHE A 65 -9.38 -22.45 -9.44
C PHE A 65 -8.39 -21.48 -10.09
N GLU A 66 -8.62 -20.19 -9.84
CA GLU A 66 -7.62 -19.15 -10.09
C GLU A 66 -6.42 -19.41 -9.16
N TRP A 67 -5.31 -19.79 -9.77
CA TRP A 67 -4.02 -19.94 -9.10
C TRP A 67 -3.25 -18.64 -9.19
N GLU A 68 -2.63 -18.25 -8.09
CA GLU A 68 -1.75 -17.08 -8.04
C GLU A 68 -0.42 -17.47 -7.41
N ASP A 69 0.65 -17.02 -8.06
CA ASP A 69 1.99 -16.98 -7.47
C ASP A 69 2.07 -15.80 -6.54
N VAL A 70 2.27 -16.10 -5.25
CA VAL A 70 2.48 -15.08 -4.24
C VAL A 70 3.87 -15.19 -3.69
N TYR A 71 4.37 -14.09 -3.13
CA TYR A 71 5.68 -14.08 -2.51
C TYR A 71 5.60 -14.01 -0.99
N ASP A 72 4.40 -13.81 -0.40
CA ASP A 72 4.24 -13.72 1.06
C ASP A 72 2.85 -14.14 1.52
N LEU A 73 2.69 -14.26 2.84
CA LEU A 73 1.41 -14.51 3.50
C LEU A 73 0.70 -13.20 3.84
N VAL A 74 -0.62 -13.29 4.00
CA VAL A 74 -1.48 -12.17 4.42
C VAL A 74 -2.17 -12.50 5.74
N ASN A 75 -2.54 -11.47 6.51
CA ASN A 75 -3.31 -11.59 7.73
C ASN A 75 -4.66 -10.84 7.61
N PRO A 76 -5.75 -11.53 7.24
CA PRO A 76 -7.09 -10.95 7.16
C PRO A 76 -7.70 -10.60 8.52
N PHE A 77 -7.06 -10.96 9.63
CA PHE A 77 -7.67 -10.92 10.95
C PHE A 77 -8.11 -9.50 11.33
N GLY A 78 -9.37 -9.39 11.76
CA GLY A 78 -9.97 -8.09 12.11
C GLY A 78 -10.12 -7.13 10.93
N ASP A 79 -9.97 -7.60 9.69
CA ASP A 79 -10.27 -6.84 8.48
C ASP A 79 -11.68 -7.19 8.00
N THR A 80 -12.56 -6.19 7.88
CA THR A 80 -13.93 -6.39 7.39
C THR A 80 -13.97 -6.95 5.96
N ARG A 81 -12.94 -6.68 5.14
CA ARG A 81 -12.76 -7.26 3.81
C ARG A 81 -12.53 -8.77 3.87
N GLY A 82 -12.01 -9.29 4.99
CA GLY A 82 -11.81 -10.71 5.24
C GLY A 82 -13.09 -11.55 5.14
N ARG A 83 -14.27 -10.94 5.25
CA ARG A 83 -15.56 -11.61 5.05
C ARG A 83 -15.89 -11.94 3.60
N ALA A 84 -15.07 -11.48 2.64
CA ALA A 84 -15.28 -11.71 1.21
C ALA A 84 -14.96 -13.15 0.76
N PHE A 85 -14.19 -13.91 1.55
CA PHE A 85 -13.82 -15.30 1.26
C PHE A 85 -14.12 -16.19 2.48
N ASN A 86 -14.21 -17.51 2.26
CA ASN A 86 -14.39 -18.47 3.36
C ASN A 86 -13.03 -18.92 3.91
N SER A 87 -12.20 -19.45 3.00
CA SER A 87 -10.87 -19.98 3.29
C SER A 87 -9.91 -19.60 2.17
N LEU A 88 -8.69 -19.25 2.56
CA LEU A 88 -7.57 -18.97 1.68
C LEU A 88 -6.50 -20.02 1.93
N TRP A 89 -6.18 -20.80 0.91
CA TRP A 89 -5.21 -21.89 1.00
C TRP A 89 -3.92 -21.47 0.32
N THR A 90 -2.80 -21.56 1.04
CA THR A 90 -1.47 -21.24 0.50
C THR A 90 -0.54 -22.42 0.71
N PHE A 91 0.00 -22.93 -0.38
CA PHE A 91 0.95 -24.04 -0.41
C PHE A 91 2.37 -23.47 -0.46
N ASP A 92 3.15 -23.69 0.59
CA ASP A 92 4.59 -23.45 0.62
C ASP A 92 5.29 -24.75 0.26
N LEU A 93 5.54 -24.93 -1.04
CA LEU A 93 6.09 -26.19 -1.56
C LEU A 93 7.56 -26.38 -1.18
N ASP A 94 8.29 -25.28 -0.94
CA ASP A 94 9.69 -25.33 -0.54
C ASP A 94 9.83 -25.81 0.92
N LYS A 95 8.92 -25.37 1.79
CA LYS A 95 8.89 -25.81 3.19
C LYS A 95 8.01 -27.02 3.45
N ASP A 96 7.30 -27.51 2.44
CA ASP A 96 6.37 -28.62 2.54
C ASP A 96 5.21 -28.36 3.54
N VAL A 97 4.62 -27.16 3.48
CA VAL A 97 3.56 -26.69 4.40
C VAL A 97 2.33 -26.18 3.66
N LEU A 98 1.13 -26.49 4.17
CA LEU A 98 -0.14 -25.93 3.75
C LEU A 98 -0.65 -24.96 4.81
N PHE A 99 -0.88 -23.71 4.42
CA PHE A 99 -1.50 -22.69 5.26
C PHE A 99 -2.99 -22.59 4.95
N LEU A 100 -3.79 -22.53 6.01
CA LEU A 100 -5.20 -22.19 6.01
C LEU A 100 -5.38 -20.83 6.66
N THR A 101 -5.67 -19.83 5.85
CA THR A 101 -5.98 -18.49 6.32
C THR A 101 -7.48 -18.27 6.29
N LYS A 102 -8.07 -17.89 7.43
CA LYS A 102 -9.47 -17.51 7.58
C LYS A 102 -9.58 -16.08 8.09
N HIS A 103 -10.81 -15.56 8.12
CA HIS A 103 -11.09 -14.23 8.66
C HIS A 103 -10.73 -14.06 10.15
N ASP A 104 -10.64 -15.16 10.91
CA ASP A 104 -10.45 -15.19 12.36
C ASP A 104 -9.16 -15.90 12.81
N ARG A 105 -8.46 -16.63 11.93
CA ARG A 105 -7.28 -17.43 12.29
C ARG A 105 -6.37 -17.71 11.10
N LEU A 106 -5.11 -18.03 11.41
CA LEU A 106 -4.14 -18.60 10.48
C LEU A 106 -3.68 -19.93 11.06
N CYS A 107 -3.78 -21.00 10.27
CA CYS A 107 -3.33 -22.32 10.68
C CYS A 107 -2.39 -22.91 9.64
N SER A 108 -1.58 -23.90 10.03
CA SER A 108 -0.72 -24.64 9.12
C SER A 108 -0.72 -26.13 9.40
N ALA A 109 -0.57 -26.94 8.35
CA ALA A 109 -0.35 -28.38 8.43
C ALA A 109 0.81 -28.79 7.49
N PRO A 110 1.62 -29.79 7.85
CA PRO A 110 2.61 -30.36 6.93
C PRO A 110 1.93 -30.98 5.70
N LEU A 111 2.37 -30.61 4.50
CA LEU A 111 1.85 -31.19 3.25
C LEU A 111 2.15 -32.69 3.12
N ARG A 112 3.19 -33.17 3.82
CA ARG A 112 3.46 -34.61 3.99
C ARG A 112 2.23 -35.40 4.43
N LEU A 113 1.42 -34.86 5.33
CA LEU A 113 0.22 -35.56 5.80
C LEU A 113 -0.79 -35.76 4.67
N ALA A 114 -0.94 -34.78 3.77
CA ALA A 114 -1.82 -34.87 2.60
C ALA A 114 -1.36 -35.91 1.57
N ARG A 115 -0.07 -36.28 1.58
CA ARG A 115 0.50 -37.33 0.72
C ARG A 115 0.37 -38.73 1.32
N GLU A 116 0.22 -38.83 2.63
CA GLU A 116 0.09 -40.10 3.35
C GLU A 116 -1.38 -40.49 3.55
N ARG A 117 -2.27 -39.51 3.78
CA ARG A 117 -3.70 -39.73 4.04
C ARG A 117 -4.55 -38.50 3.72
N ILE A 118 -5.86 -38.66 3.88
CA ILE A 118 -6.79 -37.54 3.85
C ILE A 118 -6.53 -36.60 5.04
N LEU A 119 -6.32 -35.32 4.74
CA LEU A 119 -6.21 -34.25 5.73
C LEU A 119 -7.56 -33.99 6.41
N ILE A 120 -7.50 -33.68 7.70
CA ILE A 120 -8.63 -33.18 8.49
C ILE A 120 -8.25 -31.84 9.14
N LEU A 121 -9.25 -31.07 9.57
CA LEU A 121 -9.01 -29.75 10.18
C LEU A 121 -8.18 -29.86 11.48
N ASP A 122 -8.24 -30.99 12.19
CA ASP A 122 -7.47 -31.22 13.42
C ASP A 122 -5.96 -31.41 13.16
N ASP A 123 -5.56 -31.63 11.90
CA ASP A 123 -4.14 -31.69 11.49
C ASP A 123 -3.49 -30.30 11.47
N PHE A 124 -4.28 -29.24 11.56
CA PHE A 124 -3.82 -27.86 11.47
C PHE A 124 -3.54 -27.30 12.85
N GLU A 125 -2.30 -26.88 13.05
CA GLU A 125 -1.92 -26.12 14.22
C GLU A 125 -2.23 -24.64 14.00
N ILE A 126 -2.84 -24.01 15.00
CA ILE A 126 -3.04 -22.56 14.99
C ILE A 126 -1.66 -21.92 15.08
N LEU A 127 -1.29 -21.21 14.04
CA LEU A 127 -0.15 -20.33 14.12
C LEU A 127 -0.58 -19.18 15.01
N ASN A 128 0.03 -19.10 16.19
CA ASN A 128 0.04 -17.87 16.96
C ASN A 128 0.72 -16.82 16.07
N ILE A 129 -0.08 -16.16 15.23
CA ILE A 129 0.24 -14.82 14.76
C ILE A 129 0.58 -14.11 16.06
N ALA A 130 1.81 -13.65 16.20
CA ALA A 130 2.30 -12.99 17.40
C ALA A 130 1.53 -11.67 17.59
N THR A 131 0.27 -11.81 18.00
CA THR A 131 -0.56 -10.81 18.62
C THR A 131 -0.01 -10.77 20.04
N GLY A 132 1.00 -9.93 20.25
CA GLY A 132 1.52 -9.68 21.59
C GLY A 132 2.36 -10.81 22.20
N ARG A 133 3.50 -11.11 21.60
CA ARG A 133 4.71 -10.99 22.41
C ARG A 133 5.42 -9.73 21.93
N THR A 134 5.11 -8.64 22.61
CA THR A 134 6.08 -8.04 23.53
C THR A 134 7.02 -9.14 24.09
N ALA A 135 7.91 -9.69 23.26
CA ALA A 135 9.29 -9.52 23.63
C ALA A 135 9.35 -8.01 23.75
N GLU A 136 9.35 -7.53 24.99
CA GLU A 136 9.93 -6.22 25.29
C GLU A 136 11.04 -6.07 24.26
N GLU A 137 10.81 -5.24 23.25
CA GLU A 137 11.90 -4.81 22.39
C GLU A 137 12.73 -4.09 23.42
N LYS A 138 13.69 -4.82 24.02
CA LYS A 138 14.29 -4.51 25.33
C LYS A 138 14.52 -3.03 25.28
N VAL A 139 13.73 -2.26 26.04
CA VAL A 139 13.66 -0.80 25.91
C VAL A 139 15.10 -0.37 25.84
N VAL A 140 15.57 0.03 24.65
CA VAL A 140 17.00 0.02 24.39
C VAL A 140 17.57 1.05 25.34
N PRO A 141 18.31 0.64 26.40
CA PRO A 141 18.63 1.55 27.47
C PRO A 141 19.64 2.53 26.91
N GLY A 142 19.23 3.78 26.81
CA GLY A 142 20.06 4.84 26.24
C GLY A 142 19.45 6.21 26.52
N PRO A 143 20.27 7.27 26.54
CA PRO A 143 19.75 8.63 26.64
C PRO A 143 18.85 8.88 25.43
N HIS A 144 17.57 9.17 25.69
CA HIS A 144 16.65 9.48 24.62
C HIS A 144 16.92 10.91 24.13
N TRP A 145 17.14 11.05 22.83
CA TRP A 145 17.10 12.36 22.20
C TRP A 145 15.67 12.90 22.30
N ASP A 146 15.47 13.94 23.11
CA ASP A 146 14.20 14.67 23.17
C ASP A 146 14.10 15.58 21.95
N LEU A 147 13.67 14.97 20.85
CA LEU A 147 13.43 15.65 19.59
C LEU A 147 11.97 16.13 19.56
N GLN A 148 11.79 17.44 19.37
CA GLN A 148 10.48 18.05 19.15
C GLN A 148 10.36 18.42 17.66
N PRO A 149 9.95 17.47 16.79
CA PRO A 149 9.88 17.72 15.36
C PRO A 149 8.79 18.74 15.06
N LYS A 150 9.13 19.76 14.27
CA LYS A 150 8.15 20.69 13.69
C LYS A 150 8.02 20.37 12.20
N ALA A 151 6.97 19.65 11.83
CA ALA A 151 6.64 19.39 10.43
C ALA A 151 5.94 20.60 9.79
N ASP A 152 6.14 20.83 8.49
CA ASP A 152 5.37 21.81 7.73
C ASP A 152 3.87 21.47 7.76
N ASP A 153 3.02 22.47 8.08
CA ASP A 153 1.58 22.25 8.26
C ASP A 153 0.88 21.74 6.99
N ARG A 154 1.34 22.15 5.79
CA ARG A 154 0.77 21.66 4.52
C ARG A 154 1.14 20.19 4.31
N LYS A 155 2.40 19.84 4.52
CA LYS A 155 2.88 18.45 4.46
C LYS A 155 2.15 17.58 5.46
N LYS A 156 2.05 18.01 6.72
CA LYS A 156 1.35 17.29 7.78
C LYS A 156 -0.11 17.06 7.45
N ALA A 157 -0.81 18.08 6.95
CA ALA A 157 -2.22 17.97 6.58
C ALA A 157 -2.44 16.96 5.44
N PHE A 158 -1.61 16.98 4.40
CA PHE A 158 -1.76 16.12 3.24
C PHE A 158 -1.12 14.73 3.41
N LEU A 159 0.21 14.69 3.57
CA LEU A 159 0.99 13.46 3.65
C LEU A 159 0.68 12.66 4.91
N GLY A 160 0.42 13.35 6.03
CA GLY A 160 0.01 12.68 7.27
C GLY A 160 -1.32 11.92 7.10
N ARG A 161 -2.26 12.44 6.29
CA ARG A 161 -3.49 11.70 6.00
C ARG A 161 -3.24 10.53 5.05
N ILE A 162 -2.44 10.74 3.99
CA ILE A 162 -2.05 9.68 3.04
C ILE A 162 -1.37 8.52 3.76
N LEU A 163 -0.44 8.78 4.68
CA LEU A 163 0.25 7.74 5.47
C LEU A 163 -0.72 6.92 6.33
N ARG A 164 -1.69 7.57 6.98
CA ARG A 164 -2.72 6.86 7.78
C ARG A 164 -3.62 6.00 6.90
N ASP A 165 -4.09 6.56 5.78
CA ASP A 165 -4.94 5.84 4.84
C ASP A 165 -4.17 4.69 4.15
N PHE A 166 -2.86 4.84 3.93
CA PHE A 166 -1.97 3.78 3.45
C PHE A 166 -1.89 2.63 4.45
N GLY A 167 -1.60 2.93 5.72
CA GLY A 167 -1.58 1.96 6.80
C GLY A 167 -2.91 1.22 6.94
N HIS A 168 -4.03 1.94 6.85
CA HIS A 168 -5.37 1.35 6.85
C HIS A 168 -5.59 0.44 5.63
N THR A 169 -5.28 0.90 4.43
CA THR A 169 -5.50 0.15 3.17
C THR A 169 -4.73 -1.17 3.17
N TRP A 170 -3.49 -1.16 3.64
CA TRP A 170 -2.57 -2.32 3.65
C TRP A 170 -2.50 -3.06 5.00
N ARG A 171 -3.41 -2.78 5.93
CA ARG A 171 -3.44 -3.36 7.29
C ARG A 171 -3.34 -4.88 7.34
N HIS A 172 -3.90 -5.59 6.36
CA HIS A 172 -3.87 -7.05 6.31
C HIS A 172 -2.45 -7.61 6.04
N VAL A 173 -1.59 -6.83 5.39
CA VAL A 173 -0.17 -7.18 5.22
C VAL A 173 0.66 -6.65 6.39
N LEU A 174 0.39 -5.41 6.83
CA LEU A 174 1.16 -4.75 7.91
C LEU A 174 1.01 -5.45 9.28
N ARG A 175 -0.12 -6.12 9.52
CA ARG A 175 -0.37 -6.95 10.72
C ARG A 175 0.27 -8.34 10.64
N ALA A 176 0.65 -8.79 9.45
CA ALA A 176 1.28 -10.10 9.27
C ALA A 176 2.77 -10.05 9.66
N GLU A 177 3.35 -11.22 9.88
CA GLU A 177 4.78 -11.34 9.69
C GLU A 177 5.05 -11.31 8.19
N MET A 178 5.99 -10.46 7.77
CA MET A 178 6.28 -10.21 6.37
C MET A 178 7.72 -10.62 6.04
N ASN A 179 7.91 -11.15 4.84
CA ASN A 179 9.23 -11.44 4.32
C ASN A 179 9.98 -10.14 3.93
N ASN A 180 11.21 -10.29 3.44
CA ASN A 180 12.04 -9.13 3.08
C ASN A 180 11.49 -8.36 1.86
N ILE A 181 10.89 -9.04 0.89
CA ILE A 181 10.36 -8.43 -0.34
C ILE A 181 9.17 -7.53 0.02
N THR A 182 8.18 -8.05 0.73
CA THR A 182 7.01 -7.30 1.19
C THR A 182 7.39 -6.12 2.08
N PHE A 183 8.30 -6.36 3.04
CA PHE A 183 8.82 -5.30 3.90
C PHE A 183 9.43 -4.17 3.07
N THR A 184 10.30 -4.50 2.12
CA THR A 184 10.98 -3.51 1.27
C THR A 184 9.98 -2.74 0.42
N LYS A 185 9.03 -3.43 -0.24
CA LYS A 185 7.97 -2.80 -1.05
C LYS A 185 7.12 -1.80 -0.25
N LEU A 186 6.71 -2.16 0.96
CA LEU A 186 5.92 -1.27 1.82
C LEU A 186 6.76 -0.13 2.43
N ALA A 187 8.03 -0.38 2.76
CA ALA A 187 8.94 0.64 3.27
C ALA A 187 9.26 1.71 2.22
N TYR A 188 9.49 1.30 0.98
CA TYR A 188 9.65 2.25 -0.13
C TYR A 188 8.39 3.03 -0.43
N ALA A 189 7.19 2.43 -0.29
CA ALA A 189 5.95 3.18 -0.41
C ALA A 189 5.87 4.34 0.61
N VAL A 190 6.32 4.12 1.86
CA VAL A 190 6.43 5.20 2.85
C VAL A 190 7.42 6.28 2.41
N ILE A 191 8.60 5.89 1.92
CA ILE A 191 9.62 6.82 1.41
C ILE A 191 9.08 7.64 0.22
N TRP A 192 8.38 7.00 -0.72
CA TRP A 192 7.79 7.68 -1.86
C TRP A 192 6.69 8.65 -1.45
N ILE A 193 5.83 8.27 -0.49
CA ILE A 193 4.81 9.18 0.05
C ILE A 193 5.46 10.42 0.66
N ILE A 194 6.44 10.26 1.57
CA ILE A 194 7.06 11.42 2.24
C ILE A 194 7.87 12.30 1.29
N ASN A 195 8.36 11.74 0.19
CA ASN A 195 9.08 12.48 -0.85
C ASN A 195 8.19 13.05 -1.96
N LEU A 196 6.87 12.83 -1.90
CA LEU A 196 5.93 13.16 -2.99
C LEU A 196 6.25 12.46 -4.32
N ASP A 197 7.01 11.36 -4.25
CA ASP A 197 7.44 10.55 -5.38
C ASP A 197 6.36 9.54 -5.79
N PHE A 198 5.19 10.08 -6.12
CA PHE A 198 4.05 9.33 -6.63
C PHE A 198 3.31 10.17 -7.65
N THR A 199 2.61 9.50 -8.56
CA THR A 199 1.76 10.17 -9.56
C THR A 199 0.31 10.09 -9.13
N ILE A 200 -0.43 11.19 -9.34
CA ILE A 200 -1.89 11.18 -9.17
C ILE A 200 -2.53 11.02 -10.55
N VAL A 201 -3.36 9.99 -10.69
CA VAL A 201 -4.15 9.73 -11.90
C VAL A 201 -5.62 10.02 -11.59
N GLU A 202 -6.21 10.90 -12.39
CA GLU A 202 -7.60 11.34 -12.20
C GLU A 202 -8.55 10.48 -13.03
N ARG A 203 -9.45 9.77 -12.36
CA ARG A 203 -10.57 9.10 -13.01
C ARG A 203 -11.73 10.08 -13.14
N THR A 204 -11.98 10.51 -14.38
CA THR A 204 -13.02 11.49 -14.70
C THR A 204 -14.08 10.98 -15.67
N ARG A 205 -13.77 9.93 -16.45
CA ARG A 205 -14.64 9.43 -17.51
C ARG A 205 -15.68 8.42 -17.00
N PHE A 206 -16.71 8.22 -17.82
CA PHE A 206 -17.62 7.10 -17.68
C PHE A 206 -16.81 5.80 -17.73
N GLU A 207 -17.03 4.94 -16.75
CA GLU A 207 -16.32 3.67 -16.67
C GLU A 207 -17.26 2.62 -16.10
N HIS A 208 -17.57 1.64 -16.93
CA HIS A 208 -18.28 0.46 -16.48
C HIS A 208 -17.26 -0.58 -16.01
N VAL A 209 -17.14 -0.75 -14.70
CA VAL A 209 -16.34 -1.83 -14.12
C VAL A 209 -17.00 -3.16 -14.48
N GLY A 210 -16.50 -3.85 -15.50
CA GLY A 210 -17.02 -5.16 -15.92
C GLY A 210 -16.83 -6.20 -14.82
N GLY A 211 -17.93 -6.85 -14.38
CA GLY A 211 -17.93 -7.85 -13.31
C GLY A 211 -18.68 -7.41 -12.04
N ARG A 212 -18.46 -8.11 -10.90
CA ARG A 212 -18.85 -7.58 -9.57
C ARG A 212 -17.74 -6.62 -9.14
N GLY A 213 -18.06 -5.33 -9.02
CA GLY A 213 -17.16 -4.37 -8.37
C GLY A 213 -16.63 -4.88 -7.02
N GLY A 214 -15.49 -4.36 -6.58
CA GLY A 214 -14.76 -4.90 -5.43
C GLY A 214 -13.81 -3.88 -4.81
N PRO A 215 -13.15 -4.23 -3.70
CA PRO A 215 -12.19 -3.33 -3.06
C PRO A 215 -11.01 -3.04 -4.01
N TYR A 216 -10.44 -1.84 -3.93
CA TYR A 216 -9.21 -1.51 -4.65
C TYR A 216 -8.03 -2.37 -4.23
N VAL A 217 -8.00 -2.73 -2.95
CA VAL A 217 -7.06 -3.67 -2.38
C VAL A 217 -7.87 -4.74 -1.67
N GLY A 218 -7.92 -5.91 -2.28
CA GLY A 218 -8.43 -7.13 -1.68
C GLY A 218 -7.62 -7.52 -0.45
N VAL A 219 -8.25 -8.27 0.44
CA VAL A 219 -7.62 -8.76 1.67
C VAL A 219 -6.56 -9.85 1.43
N ALA A 220 -6.54 -10.40 0.21
CA ALA A 220 -5.51 -11.31 -0.25
C ALA A 220 -4.44 -10.58 -1.09
N ASP A 221 -4.58 -9.31 -1.40
CA ASP A 221 -3.67 -8.66 -2.32
C ASP A 221 -2.31 -8.40 -1.66
N LEU A 222 -1.24 -8.53 -2.44
CA LEU A 222 0.10 -8.10 -2.05
C LEU A 222 0.52 -6.89 -2.90
N PRO A 223 1.44 -6.05 -2.41
CA PRO A 223 1.97 -4.91 -3.17
C PRO A 223 2.49 -5.29 -4.55
N ARG A 224 1.83 -4.81 -5.61
CA ARG A 224 2.22 -5.15 -6.99
C ARG A 224 3.41 -4.34 -7.50
N TRP A 225 3.68 -3.18 -6.91
CA TRP A 225 4.82 -2.34 -7.31
C TRP A 225 6.15 -2.96 -6.92
N ASP A 226 7.18 -2.72 -7.73
CA ASP A 226 8.55 -3.10 -7.42
C ASP A 226 9.26 -1.98 -6.67
N ALA A 227 10.16 -2.37 -5.79
CA ALA A 227 10.95 -1.47 -4.96
C ALA A 227 12.44 -1.75 -5.16
N PRO A 228 13.30 -0.73 -5.01
CA PRO A 228 14.74 -0.93 -5.02
C PRO A 228 15.21 -1.83 -3.86
N ASP A 229 16.39 -2.44 -4.02
CA ASP A 229 16.96 -3.38 -3.05
C ASP A 229 17.77 -2.69 -1.93
N GLU A 230 18.02 -1.38 -2.04
CA GLU A 230 18.81 -0.65 -1.07
C GLU A 230 18.09 -0.59 0.29
N THR A 231 18.84 -0.87 1.34
CA THR A 231 18.31 -0.87 2.73
C THR A 231 18.72 0.35 3.54
N ILE A 232 19.56 1.21 2.97
CA ILE A 232 19.96 2.51 3.53
C ILE A 232 19.78 3.53 2.41
N VAL A 233 18.73 4.32 2.50
CA VAL A 233 18.31 5.25 1.46
C VAL A 233 18.53 6.68 1.94
N ARG A 234 19.07 7.53 1.07
CA ARG A 234 19.20 8.95 1.38
C ARG A 234 17.89 9.66 1.09
N VAL A 235 17.33 10.33 2.09
CA VAL A 235 16.17 11.21 1.96
C VAL A 235 16.57 12.61 2.43
N GLY A 236 16.84 13.51 1.48
CA GLY A 236 17.45 14.80 1.77
C GLY A 236 18.86 14.63 2.39
N THR A 237 19.00 14.98 3.67
CA THR A 237 20.23 14.68 4.44
C THR A 237 20.07 13.62 5.51
N CYS A 238 18.85 13.14 5.73
CA CYS A 238 18.61 12.01 6.60
C CYS A 238 18.86 10.71 5.84
N TRP A 239 19.47 9.74 6.51
CA TRP A 239 19.60 8.37 6.02
C TRP A 239 18.49 7.51 6.61
N VAL A 240 17.56 7.05 5.76
CA VAL A 240 16.51 6.13 6.16
C VAL A 240 17.04 4.70 6.06
N VAL A 241 17.19 4.06 7.21
CA VAL A 241 17.61 2.66 7.36
C VAL A 241 16.37 1.78 7.48
N LEU A 242 16.18 0.95 6.46
CA LEU A 242 15.11 -0.04 6.41
C LEU A 242 15.53 -1.28 7.20
N ALA A 243 14.84 -1.55 8.31
CA ALA A 243 15.12 -2.71 9.14
C ALA A 243 13.84 -3.21 9.83
N ARG A 244 13.62 -4.53 9.85
CA ARG A 244 12.44 -5.13 10.52
C ARG A 244 12.37 -4.91 12.04
N TYR A 245 13.51 -4.59 12.67
CA TYR A 245 13.62 -4.40 14.12
C TYR A 245 14.66 -3.32 14.43
N ILE A 246 14.44 -2.57 15.51
CA ILE A 246 15.29 -1.42 15.87
C ILE A 246 16.76 -1.81 16.12
N PRO A 247 17.09 -2.90 16.86
CA PRO A 247 18.49 -3.27 17.08
C PRO A 247 19.26 -3.57 15.78
N LYS A 248 18.57 -4.15 14.79
CA LYS A 248 19.16 -4.40 13.45
C LYS A 248 19.42 -3.08 12.72
N GLY A 249 18.53 -2.09 12.85
CA GLY A 249 18.73 -0.75 12.32
C GLY A 249 19.93 -0.04 12.95
N ILE A 250 20.06 -0.10 14.28
CA ILE A 250 21.21 0.47 15.02
C ILE A 250 22.53 -0.14 14.55
N LYS A 251 22.58 -1.48 14.42
CA LYS A 251 23.76 -2.18 13.90
C LYS A 251 24.14 -1.67 12.51
N ARG A 252 23.17 -1.56 11.60
CA ARG A 252 23.38 -1.04 10.24
C ARG A 252 23.86 0.41 10.21
N ILE A 253 23.37 1.27 11.10
CA ILE A 253 23.85 2.65 11.22
C ILE A 253 25.33 2.67 11.58
N ARG A 254 25.75 1.88 12.59
CA ARG A 254 27.16 1.80 13.00
C ARG A 254 28.06 1.35 11.86
N GLU A 255 27.70 0.25 11.18
CA GLU A 255 28.42 -0.26 10.01
C GLU A 255 28.55 0.79 8.90
N HIS A 256 27.46 1.53 8.63
CA HIS A 256 27.45 2.58 7.61
C HIS A 256 28.31 3.80 7.98
N VAL A 257 28.34 4.18 9.26
CA VAL A 257 29.20 5.25 9.77
C VAL A 257 30.67 4.87 9.68
N GLU A 258 31.03 3.66 10.11
CA GLU A 258 32.40 3.12 10.05
C GLU A 258 32.95 3.09 8.62
N THR A 259 32.12 2.66 7.67
CA THR A 259 32.47 2.62 6.23
C THR A 259 32.69 4.03 5.65
N ARG A 260 32.16 5.07 6.30
CA ARG A 260 32.21 6.47 5.87
C ARG A 260 33.04 7.36 6.78
N ALA A 261 34.11 6.82 7.38
CA ALA A 261 35.01 7.45 8.34
C ALA A 261 35.60 8.85 7.97
N THR A 262 35.29 9.40 6.80
CA THR A 262 35.59 10.77 6.38
C THR A 262 34.49 11.79 6.66
N MET A 263 33.33 11.42 7.23
CA MET A 263 32.30 12.40 7.60
C MET A 263 32.63 13.08 8.93
N THR A 264 33.29 14.24 8.88
CA THR A 264 33.54 15.13 10.02
C THR A 264 32.29 15.87 10.52
N CYS A 265 31.09 15.42 10.13
CA CYS A 265 29.84 16.14 10.34
C CYS A 265 28.79 15.23 10.98
N THR A 266 27.97 15.83 11.85
CA THR A 266 26.76 15.25 12.42
C THR A 266 25.92 14.58 11.34
N ALA A 267 25.55 13.31 11.52
CA ALA A 267 24.69 12.59 10.59
C ALA A 267 23.38 12.18 11.26
N THR A 268 22.26 12.47 10.60
CA THR A 268 20.92 12.07 11.06
C THR A 268 20.49 10.82 10.31
N TYR A 269 19.92 9.88 11.05
CA TYR A 269 19.38 8.63 10.55
C TYR A 269 17.95 8.46 11.01
N THR A 270 17.18 7.70 10.26
CA THR A 270 15.85 7.23 10.66
C THR A 270 15.82 5.72 10.49
N ILE A 271 15.45 4.98 11.53
CA ILE A 271 15.16 3.55 11.40
C ILE A 271 13.66 3.40 11.14
N LEU A 272 13.30 2.81 10.00
CA LEU A 272 11.93 2.51 9.63
C LEU A 272 11.69 1.00 9.72
N THR A 273 10.82 0.58 10.64
CA THR A 273 10.43 -0.84 10.81
C THR A 273 9.03 -1.16 10.29
N LEU A 274 8.34 -0.18 9.69
CA LEU A 274 6.90 -0.17 9.37
C LEU A 274 5.99 -0.23 10.61
N ARG A 275 6.35 -0.98 11.64
CA ARG A 275 5.62 -0.98 12.92
C ARG A 275 5.96 0.22 13.78
N GLN A 276 7.22 0.65 13.76
CA GLN A 276 7.75 1.76 14.53
C GLN A 276 8.76 2.56 13.73
N MET A 277 9.07 3.74 14.23
CA MET A 277 10.12 4.61 13.74
C MET A 277 10.98 5.12 14.89
N VAL A 278 12.28 5.26 14.64
CA VAL A 278 13.23 5.91 15.55
C VAL A 278 14.08 6.89 14.74
N CYS A 279 14.26 8.11 15.24
CA CYS A 279 15.26 9.03 14.72
C CYS A 279 16.56 8.88 15.52
N CYS A 280 17.69 8.86 14.82
CA CYS A 280 19.00 8.76 15.42
C CYS A 280 19.89 9.89 14.95
N LYS A 281 20.81 10.29 15.81
CA LYS A 281 21.85 11.29 15.55
C LYS A 281 23.18 10.67 15.91
N VAL A 282 24.11 10.73 14.95
CA VAL A 282 25.51 10.38 15.18
C VAL A 282 26.29 11.67 15.30
N TYR A 283 26.93 11.86 16.45
CA TYR A 283 27.76 13.03 16.75
C TYR A 283 29.01 12.55 17.48
N ASP A 284 30.19 12.90 16.97
CA ASP A 284 31.49 12.54 17.57
C ASP A 284 31.64 11.03 17.86
N GLY A 285 31.17 10.18 16.93
CA GLY A 285 31.20 8.72 17.07
C GLY A 285 30.10 8.13 17.96
N GLU A 286 29.40 8.95 18.74
CA GLU A 286 28.31 8.51 19.62
C GLU A 286 26.95 8.52 18.89
N LEU A 287 26.16 7.46 19.09
CA LEU A 287 24.83 7.30 18.51
C LEU A 287 23.75 7.52 19.59
N VAL A 288 22.99 8.61 19.45
CA VAL A 288 21.83 8.91 20.30
C VAL A 288 20.56 8.73 19.48
N TYR A 289 19.46 8.28 20.09
CA TYR A 289 18.21 8.03 19.40
C TYR A 289 16.97 8.43 20.21
N THR A 290 15.88 8.75 19.51
CA THR A 290 14.59 9.09 20.12
C THR A 290 13.92 7.86 20.73
N ARG A 291 12.82 8.05 21.47
CA ARG A 291 11.96 6.92 21.81
C ARG A 291 11.34 6.32 20.54
N PRO A 292 11.13 5.00 20.47
CA PRO A 292 10.40 4.37 19.38
C PRO A 292 8.94 4.83 19.34
N GLU A 293 8.51 5.36 18.20
CA GLU A 293 7.14 5.82 17.98
C GLU A 293 6.38 4.81 17.08
N PRO A 294 5.14 4.44 17.41
CA PRO A 294 4.37 3.48 16.63
C PRO A 294 3.84 4.08 15.32
N LEU A 295 4.06 3.37 14.21
CA LEU A 295 3.68 3.78 12.86
C LEU A 295 2.51 2.95 12.31
N PHE A 296 2.72 1.69 11.91
CA PHE A 296 1.64 0.81 11.43
C PHE A 296 1.51 -0.45 12.31
N SER A 297 1.22 -0.24 13.59
CA SER A 297 0.92 -1.32 14.52
C SER A 297 -0.57 -1.71 14.47
N ASP A 298 -1.04 -2.46 15.46
CA ASP A 298 -2.48 -2.77 15.62
C ASP A 298 -3.33 -1.52 15.89
N THR A 299 -2.70 -0.42 16.29
CA THR A 299 -3.32 0.89 16.50
C THR A 299 -3.06 1.83 15.33
N LEU A 300 -3.83 2.92 15.24
CA LEU A 300 -3.57 3.99 14.29
C LEU A 300 -2.14 4.55 14.48
N ALA A 301 -1.54 4.99 13.37
CA ALA A 301 -0.23 5.66 13.40
C ALA A 301 -0.24 6.84 14.36
N SER A 302 0.79 6.94 15.21
CA SER A 302 0.89 8.09 16.11
C SER A 302 1.21 9.35 15.31
N ASP A 303 0.62 10.47 15.74
CA ASP A 303 0.94 11.77 15.17
C ASP A 303 2.44 12.09 15.30
N SER A 304 3.06 11.67 16.42
CA SER A 304 4.50 11.77 16.64
C SER A 304 5.33 11.01 15.60
N ALA A 305 4.94 9.78 15.24
CA ALA A 305 5.64 9.00 14.21
C ALA A 305 5.55 9.69 12.84
N ILE A 306 4.38 10.22 12.51
CA ILE A 306 4.17 10.97 11.26
C ILE A 306 5.00 12.26 11.27
N ASP A 307 5.00 13.01 12.36
CA ASP A 307 5.76 14.24 12.50
C ASP A 307 7.26 13.97 12.38
N LEU A 308 7.76 12.89 13.00
CA LEU A 308 9.15 12.45 12.85
C LEU A 308 9.47 12.06 11.40
N LEU A 309 8.61 11.30 10.71
CA LEU A 309 8.81 10.91 9.31
C LEU A 309 8.91 12.13 8.39
N LEU A 310 7.97 13.07 8.54
CA LEU A 310 7.93 14.28 7.73
C LEU A 310 9.13 15.17 8.03
N TRP A 311 9.46 15.35 9.30
CA TRP A 311 10.64 16.09 9.72
C TRP A 311 11.94 15.48 9.18
N ALA A 312 12.07 14.14 9.16
CA ALA A 312 13.22 13.45 8.60
C ALA A 312 13.36 13.70 7.08
N SER A 313 12.23 13.82 6.36
CA SER A 313 12.22 14.18 4.94
C SER A 313 12.52 15.66 4.69
N ASP A 314 12.12 16.53 5.61
CA ASP A 314 12.21 17.99 5.48
C ASP A 314 13.63 18.54 5.61
N PHE A 315 14.57 17.74 6.14
CA PHE A 315 15.88 18.23 6.57
C PHE A 315 16.58 19.11 5.53
N HIS A 316 16.45 18.83 4.23
CA HIS A 316 16.88 19.75 3.17
C HIS A 316 16.14 19.52 1.84
N GLN A 317 14.80 19.53 1.82
CA GLN A 317 14.23 20.12 0.60
C GLN A 317 14.72 21.56 0.63
N ALA A 318 15.68 21.93 -0.24
CA ALA A 318 16.04 23.33 -0.39
C ALA A 318 14.71 24.07 -0.52
N GLU A 319 14.41 25.00 0.41
CA GLU A 319 13.15 25.73 0.36
C GLU A 319 12.98 26.16 -1.10
N PRO A 320 11.88 25.77 -1.76
CA PRO A 320 11.71 26.07 -3.17
C PRO A 320 12.02 27.55 -3.34
N GLN A 321 13.01 27.89 -4.19
CA GLN A 321 13.41 29.29 -4.33
C GLN A 321 12.13 30.10 -4.55
N PRO A 322 11.83 31.08 -3.66
CA PRO A 322 10.54 31.74 -3.70
C PRO A 322 10.30 32.27 -5.10
N CYS A 323 9.32 31.69 -5.78
CA CYS A 323 8.95 32.14 -7.10
C CYS A 323 7.99 33.33 -6.94
N ARG A 324 7.69 34.01 -8.05
CA ARG A 324 6.78 35.16 -8.04
C ARG A 324 5.40 34.83 -7.44
N LEU A 325 4.99 33.56 -7.49
CA LEU A 325 3.72 33.11 -6.93
C LEU A 325 3.71 33.12 -5.39
N ASN A 326 4.86 32.90 -4.74
CA ASN A 326 4.94 32.90 -3.27
C ASN A 326 4.68 34.29 -2.66
N TYR A 327 4.80 35.37 -3.45
CA TYR A 327 4.49 36.74 -3.03
C TYR A 327 3.02 37.14 -3.18
N LEU A 328 2.19 36.29 -3.81
CA LEU A 328 0.77 36.54 -3.93
C LEU A 328 0.06 36.25 -2.59
N PRO A 329 -1.06 36.91 -2.28
CA PRO A 329 -1.90 36.53 -1.15
C PRO A 329 -2.30 35.06 -1.23
N ILE A 330 -2.40 34.39 -0.08
CA ILE A 330 -2.60 32.94 0.00
C ILE A 330 -3.89 32.50 -0.71
N GLU A 331 -4.92 33.33 -0.71
CA GLU A 331 -6.19 33.09 -1.39
C GLU A 331 -6.04 33.09 -2.91
N ILE A 332 -5.11 33.89 -3.43
CA ILE A 332 -4.78 33.92 -4.86
C ILE A 332 -3.94 32.70 -5.23
N GLN A 333 -2.98 32.31 -4.39
CA GLN A 333 -2.22 31.07 -4.58
C GLN A 333 -3.16 29.86 -4.64
N ASP A 334 -4.11 29.75 -3.70
CA ASP A 334 -5.10 28.66 -3.68
C ASP A 334 -5.98 28.63 -4.93
N ARG A 335 -6.36 29.81 -5.45
CA ARG A 335 -7.12 29.89 -6.72
C ARG A 335 -6.29 29.41 -7.90
N ILE A 336 -5.01 29.77 -7.97
CA ILE A 336 -4.09 29.34 -9.03
C ILE A 336 -3.93 27.82 -8.98
N LEU A 337 -3.65 27.24 -7.80
CA LEU A 337 -3.48 25.79 -7.64
C LEU A 337 -4.72 25.01 -8.08
N ARG A 338 -5.91 25.50 -7.73
CA ARG A 338 -7.19 24.90 -8.16
C ARG A 338 -7.43 24.99 -9.67
N GLN A 339 -7.00 26.06 -10.31
CA GLN A 339 -7.13 26.22 -11.77
C GLN A 339 -6.08 25.39 -12.53
N ALA A 340 -4.91 25.18 -11.95
CA ALA A 340 -3.82 24.41 -12.54
C ALA A 340 -4.00 22.89 -12.42
N SER A 341 -4.98 22.44 -11.63
CA SER A 341 -5.17 21.03 -11.27
C SER A 341 -6.56 20.54 -11.62
N MET A 342 -6.68 19.26 -11.97
CA MET A 342 -7.98 18.63 -12.25
C MET A 342 -8.78 18.28 -10.99
N SER A 343 -8.12 18.16 -9.83
CA SER A 343 -8.76 17.86 -8.55
C SER A 343 -8.10 18.63 -7.41
N SER A 344 -8.81 18.70 -6.28
CA SER A 344 -8.28 19.25 -5.05
C SER A 344 -7.10 18.46 -4.47
N VAL A 345 -7.03 17.14 -4.71
CA VAL A 345 -5.93 16.27 -4.23
C VAL A 345 -4.66 16.55 -5.04
N THR A 346 -4.78 16.69 -6.36
CA THR A 346 -3.66 17.09 -7.23
C THR A 346 -3.20 18.52 -6.92
N ALA A 347 -4.12 19.44 -6.67
CA ALA A 347 -3.80 20.81 -6.23
C ALA A 347 -3.01 20.83 -4.91
N ALA A 348 -3.36 19.96 -3.96
CA ALA A 348 -2.65 19.84 -2.69
C ALA A 348 -1.22 19.32 -2.87
N LYS A 349 -1.01 18.29 -3.71
CA LYS A 349 0.34 17.81 -4.06
C LYS A 349 1.19 18.93 -4.65
N LEU A 350 0.65 19.61 -5.66
CA LEU A 350 1.32 20.73 -6.34
C LEU A 350 1.63 21.89 -5.38
N GLY A 351 0.70 22.21 -4.48
CA GLY A 351 0.90 23.23 -3.45
C GLY A 351 2.09 22.93 -2.54
N ILE A 352 2.29 21.65 -2.17
CA ILE A 352 3.45 21.26 -1.36
C ILE A 352 4.73 21.33 -2.18
N GLU A 353 4.74 20.82 -3.42
CA GLU A 353 5.92 20.85 -4.31
C GLU A 353 6.41 22.28 -4.58
N LEU A 354 5.48 23.25 -4.69
CA LEU A 354 5.79 24.65 -4.95
C LEU A 354 5.87 25.52 -3.68
N ALA A 355 5.63 24.94 -2.50
CA ALA A 355 5.45 25.67 -1.24
C ALA A 355 4.41 26.82 -1.33
N LEU A 356 3.30 26.57 -2.01
CA LEU A 356 2.20 27.50 -2.24
C LEU A 356 0.91 27.07 -1.54
N GLY A 357 0.07 28.06 -1.24
CA GLY A 357 -1.29 27.84 -0.78
C GLY A 357 -1.41 27.43 0.69
N SER A 358 -2.66 27.30 1.11
CA SER A 358 -3.04 26.92 2.46
C SER A 358 -2.89 25.41 2.70
N PRO A 359 -2.75 24.96 3.97
CA PRO A 359 -2.80 23.54 4.30
C PRO A 359 -4.10 22.89 3.82
N PHE A 360 -3.96 21.70 3.23
CA PHE A 360 -5.09 21.03 2.60
C PHE A 360 -6.16 20.61 3.62
N SER A 361 -7.39 21.07 3.43
CA SER A 361 -8.50 20.85 4.37
C SER A 361 -9.21 19.50 4.22
N TRP A 362 -8.82 18.68 3.22
CA TRP A 362 -9.55 17.46 2.84
C TRP A 362 -11.05 17.70 2.57
N ALA A 363 -11.37 18.89 2.05
CA ALA A 363 -12.71 19.26 1.67
C ALA A 363 -12.71 20.11 0.39
N GLU A 364 -13.74 19.89 -0.45
CA GLU A 364 -13.97 20.65 -1.68
C GLU A 364 -15.41 21.17 -1.70
N GLN A 365 -15.54 22.49 -1.78
CA GLN A 365 -16.85 23.17 -1.81
C GLN A 365 -17.75 22.74 -0.64
N GLY A 366 -17.18 22.59 0.56
CA GLY A 366 -17.90 22.16 1.76
C GLY A 366 -18.16 20.65 1.85
N ARG A 367 -17.75 19.85 0.87
CA ARG A 367 -17.88 18.38 0.86
C ARG A 367 -16.58 17.74 1.29
N LYS A 368 -16.65 16.69 2.11
CA LYS A 368 -15.44 15.97 2.53
C LYS A 368 -14.90 15.13 1.38
N ILE A 369 -13.57 15.10 1.27
CA ILE A 369 -12.84 14.15 0.42
C ILE A 369 -12.51 12.94 1.30
N LYS A 370 -12.90 11.75 0.84
CA LYS A 370 -12.72 10.51 1.59
C LYS A 370 -11.91 9.51 0.77
N LEU A 371 -11.27 8.58 1.48
CA LEU A 371 -10.72 7.38 0.89
C LEU A 371 -11.87 6.55 0.29
N GLU A 372 -11.81 6.29 -1.01
CA GLU A 372 -12.70 5.38 -1.71
C GLU A 372 -12.07 3.98 -1.67
N GLU A 373 -12.64 3.09 -0.87
CA GLU A 373 -12.09 1.73 -0.68
C GLU A 373 -12.52 0.76 -1.78
N VAL A 374 -13.57 1.08 -2.55
CA VAL A 374 -14.24 0.17 -3.48
C VAL A 374 -14.27 0.76 -4.87
N LEU A 375 -13.84 -0.02 -5.84
CA LEU A 375 -13.97 0.29 -7.25
C LEU A 375 -15.44 0.15 -7.68
N ARG A 376 -16.04 1.27 -8.11
CA ARG A 376 -17.44 1.36 -8.53
C ARG A 376 -17.57 1.86 -9.96
N HIS A 377 -18.71 1.58 -10.59
CA HIS A 377 -19.08 2.20 -11.85
C HIS A 377 -19.04 3.72 -11.74
N ARG A 378 -18.57 4.36 -12.81
CA ARG A 378 -18.51 5.81 -12.93
C ARG A 378 -19.48 6.28 -13.98
N THR A 379 -20.22 7.32 -13.64
CA THR A 379 -21.09 8.08 -14.54
C THR A 379 -20.54 9.49 -14.72
N GLU A 380 -21.04 10.24 -15.69
CA GLU A 380 -20.67 11.66 -15.87
C GLU A 380 -20.96 12.52 -14.64
N ALA A 381 -21.92 12.12 -13.80
CA ALA A 381 -22.24 12.79 -12.54
C ALA A 381 -21.32 12.38 -11.37
N SER A 382 -20.43 11.40 -11.57
CA SER A 382 -19.53 10.94 -10.51
C SER A 382 -18.43 11.98 -10.25
N PRO A 383 -18.18 12.37 -8.98
CA PRO A 383 -17.05 13.25 -8.66
C PRO A 383 -15.73 12.69 -9.16
N VAL A 384 -14.80 13.59 -9.48
CA VAL A 384 -13.40 13.24 -9.82
C VAL A 384 -12.83 12.37 -8.70
N GLU A 385 -12.13 11.32 -9.10
CA GLU A 385 -11.51 10.38 -8.19
C GLU A 385 -10.01 10.32 -8.47
N SER A 386 -9.24 10.68 -7.45
CA SER A 386 -7.80 10.87 -7.53
C SER A 386 -7.09 9.65 -6.97
N GLN A 387 -6.45 8.89 -7.85
CA GLN A 387 -5.76 7.65 -7.51
C GLN A 387 -4.26 7.88 -7.41
N LEU A 388 -3.62 7.34 -6.38
CA LEU A 388 -2.16 7.44 -6.22
C LEU A 388 -1.49 6.20 -6.83
N TYR A 389 -0.43 6.44 -7.59
CA TYR A 389 0.35 5.40 -8.26
C TYR A 389 1.83 5.50 -7.88
N PHE A 390 2.44 4.35 -7.60
CA PHE A 390 3.88 4.17 -7.38
C PHE A 390 4.48 3.45 -8.58
N ASN A 391 5.50 4.03 -9.22
CA ASN A 391 6.13 3.44 -10.42
C ASN A 391 5.12 2.99 -11.49
N GLY A 392 4.07 3.79 -11.71
CA GLY A 392 3.02 3.49 -12.69
C GLY A 392 2.01 2.41 -12.27
N LEU A 393 2.10 1.88 -11.05
CA LEU A 393 1.18 0.88 -10.49
C LEU A 393 0.31 1.46 -9.38
N MET A 394 -0.97 1.07 -9.36
CA MET A 394 -1.96 1.59 -8.41
C MET A 394 -1.56 1.24 -6.97
N SER A 395 -1.45 2.25 -6.10
CA SER A 395 -1.06 2.09 -4.69
C SER A 395 -2.17 1.50 -3.80
N GLY A 396 -3.40 1.47 -4.32
CA GLY A 396 -4.60 1.14 -3.55
C GLY A 396 -5.29 2.36 -2.92
N LEU A 397 -4.64 3.52 -2.92
CA LEU A 397 -5.22 4.77 -2.42
C LEU A 397 -5.98 5.49 -3.52
N SER A 398 -7.27 5.72 -3.28
CA SER A 398 -8.14 6.47 -4.15
C SER A 398 -8.95 7.46 -3.33
N TYR A 399 -9.06 8.70 -3.78
CA TYR A 399 -9.75 9.76 -3.05
C TYR A 399 -10.89 10.34 -3.88
N LYS A 400 -12.05 10.51 -3.25
CA LYS A 400 -13.23 11.01 -3.94
C LYS A 400 -14.03 11.93 -3.02
N CYS A 401 -14.55 13.02 -3.57
CA CYS A 401 -15.52 13.85 -2.86
C CYS A 401 -16.80 13.07 -2.61
N GLU A 402 -17.42 13.31 -1.45
CA GLU A 402 -18.78 12.82 -1.19
C GLU A 402 -19.75 13.29 -2.29
N ALA A 403 -20.62 12.38 -2.71
CA ALA A 403 -21.72 12.72 -3.60
C ALA A 403 -22.65 13.72 -2.91
N MET A 404 -23.28 14.59 -3.71
CA MET A 404 -24.34 15.46 -3.19
C MET A 404 -25.43 14.58 -2.55
N PRO A 405 -25.97 14.93 -1.38
CA PRO A 405 -27.17 14.29 -0.88
C PRO A 405 -28.23 14.37 -1.97
N ASN A 406 -28.83 13.24 -2.34
CA ASN A 406 -29.98 13.20 -3.24
C ASN A 406 -31.16 13.93 -2.56
N GLY A 407 -31.18 15.26 -2.63
CA GLY A 407 -32.11 16.10 -1.89
C GLY A 407 -32.54 17.39 -2.61
N LEU A 408 -32.01 17.67 -3.80
CA LEU A 408 -32.59 18.66 -4.71
C LEU A 408 -32.74 18.04 -6.10
N LYS A 409 -33.80 17.23 -6.26
CA LYS A 409 -34.45 17.15 -7.56
C LYS A 409 -35.03 18.54 -7.81
N PHE A 410 -34.35 19.36 -8.61
CA PHE A 410 -35.06 20.46 -9.26
C PHE A 410 -36.13 19.81 -10.13
N ASP A 411 -37.38 20.01 -9.74
CA ASP A 411 -38.51 19.61 -10.55
C ASP A 411 -38.53 20.49 -11.81
N MET A 412 -37.88 19.98 -12.86
CA MET A 412 -37.82 20.61 -14.18
C MET A 412 -39.20 20.64 -14.86
N SER A 413 -40.26 20.07 -14.26
CA SER A 413 -41.64 20.20 -14.76
C SER A 413 -42.23 21.61 -14.57
N SER A 414 -41.56 22.47 -13.80
CA SER A 414 -41.97 23.86 -13.55
C SER A 414 -41.31 24.90 -14.47
N LEU A 415 -40.41 24.48 -15.38
CA LEU A 415 -39.85 25.40 -16.36
C LEU A 415 -40.86 25.64 -17.50
N PRO A 416 -41.24 26.90 -17.80
CA PRO A 416 -42.13 27.19 -18.90
C PRO A 416 -41.48 26.77 -20.22
N ALA A 417 -42.25 26.09 -21.07
CA ALA A 417 -41.78 25.63 -22.37
C ALA A 417 -41.24 26.81 -23.19
N PRO A 418 -40.13 26.62 -23.93
CA PRO A 418 -39.55 27.68 -24.75
C PRO A 418 -40.56 28.12 -25.82
N PRO A 419 -40.66 29.43 -26.11
CA PRO A 419 -41.60 29.94 -27.10
C PRO A 419 -41.27 29.35 -28.47
N ARG A 420 -42.25 28.72 -29.10
CA ARG A 420 -42.14 28.23 -30.47
C ARG A 420 -41.84 29.41 -31.40
N ARG A 421 -40.65 29.42 -31.99
CA ARG A 421 -40.31 30.33 -33.09
C ARG A 421 -41.09 29.89 -34.34
N ASN A 422 -42.25 30.51 -34.55
CA ASN A 422 -42.82 30.61 -35.89
C ASN A 422 -41.98 31.60 -36.68
N GLY A 423 -41.19 31.11 -37.62
CA GLY A 423 -40.36 31.95 -38.47
C GLY A 423 -39.77 31.12 -39.59
N ALA A 424 -40.51 31.06 -40.71
CA ALA A 424 -39.96 30.63 -41.99
C ALA A 424 -38.75 31.51 -42.34
N VAL A 425 -37.64 30.89 -42.72
CA VAL A 425 -36.57 31.55 -43.47
C VAL A 425 -36.18 30.61 -44.62
N PRO A 426 -36.29 31.06 -45.88
CA PRO A 426 -35.88 30.28 -47.04
C PRO A 426 -34.36 30.26 -47.18
N LEU A 427 -33.82 29.13 -47.64
CA LEU A 427 -32.42 28.94 -47.98
C LEU A 427 -32.06 29.68 -49.30
N PRO A 428 -30.87 30.29 -49.42
CA PRO A 428 -30.16 30.35 -50.69
C PRO A 428 -29.48 29.01 -51.03
#